data_AF-A0A163Y5V0-F1
#
_entry.id   AF-A0A163Y5V0-F1
#
_cell.length_a   1.000
_cell.length_b   1.000
_cell.length_c   1.000
_cell.angle_alpha   90.00
_cell.angle_beta   90.00
_cell.angle_gamma   90.00
#
_symmetry.space_group_name_H-M   'P 1'
#
loop_
_entity.id
_entity.type
_entity.pdbx_description
1 polymer ?
#
loop_
_entity_poly.entity_id
_entity_poly.type
_entity_poly.pdbx_seq_one_letter_code
_entity_poly.pdbx_strand_id
1 'polypeptide(L)'
;MDAAIERRVSVATCWATTRIAVLDSAERYEDSYALTQEFREWITCLGEHPELLEDSVLSVQRSQGKHHHLELDEATDGAIEI
;
A
#
# COMPACT_ATOMS: atom_id res chain seq x y z
N MET A 1 -16.63 16.84 -9.48
CA MET A 1 -15.65 15.73 -9.45
C MET A 1 -16.33 14.57 -8.75
N ASP A 2 -16.10 13.34 -9.19
CA ASP A 2 -16.75 12.16 -8.59
C ASP A 2 -16.35 12.00 -7.11
N ALA A 3 -17.32 11.79 -6.21
CA ALA A 3 -17.08 11.75 -4.77
C ALA A 3 -16.22 10.56 -4.32
N ALA A 4 -16.19 9.46 -5.10
CA ALA A 4 -15.31 8.34 -4.82
C ALA A 4 -13.85 8.68 -5.20
N ILE A 5 -13.65 9.40 -6.31
CA ILE A 5 -12.33 9.91 -6.72
C ILE A 5 -11.76 10.84 -5.64
N GLU A 6 -12.54 11.82 -5.19
CA GLU A 6 -12.09 12.77 -4.15
C GLU A 6 -11.65 12.05 -2.87
N ARG A 7 -12.41 11.04 -2.44
CA ARG A 7 -12.05 10.22 -1.28
C ARG A 7 -10.75 9.46 -1.49
N ARG A 8 -10.53 8.88 -2.67
CA ARG A 8 -9.28 8.15 -2.99
C ARG A 8 -8.08 9.08 -2.99
N VAL A 9 -8.20 10.26 -3.58
CA VAL A 9 -7.15 11.28 -3.57
C VAL A 9 -6.81 11.69 -2.14
N SER A 10 -7.82 11.91 -1.29
CA SER A 10 -7.62 12.25 0.12
C SER A 10 -6.87 11.15 0.88
N VAL A 11 -7.27 9.88 0.69
CA VAL A 11 -6.61 8.73 1.34
C VAL A 11 -5.16 8.59 0.86
N ALA A 12 -4.91 8.67 -0.45
CA ALA A 12 -3.57 8.57 -1.01
C ALA A 12 -2.66 9.71 -0.52
N THR A 13 -3.20 10.93 -0.44
CA THR A 13 -2.48 12.10 0.11
C THR A 13 -2.11 11.90 1.57
N CYS A 14 -3.06 11.44 2.39
CA CYS A 14 -2.80 11.15 3.81
C CYS A 14 -1.72 10.06 3.98
N TRP A 15 -1.79 8.99 3.19
CA TRP A 15 -0.79 7.93 3.22
C TRP A 15 0.60 8.44 2.79
N ALA A 16 0.70 9.13 1.65
CA ALA A 16 1.97 9.61 1.12
C ALA A 16 2.64 10.59 2.09
N THR A 17 1.89 11.58 2.58
CA THR A 17 2.41 12.58 3.55
C THR A 17 2.90 11.93 4.83
N THR A 18 2.15 10.99 5.39
CA THR A 18 2.56 10.25 6.59
C THR A 18 3.81 9.42 6.32
N ARG A 19 3.85 8.72 5.19
CA ARG A 19 4.97 7.84 4.83
C ARG A 19 6.26 8.64 4.59
N ILE A 20 6.16 9.78 3.91
CA ILE A 20 7.27 10.73 3.71
C ILE A 20 7.80 11.22 5.06
N ALA A 21 6.93 11.69 5.95
CA ALA A 21 7.36 12.16 7.28
C ALA A 21 8.07 11.06 8.10
N VAL A 22 7.59 9.81 8.01
CA VAL A 22 8.26 8.66 8.64
C VAL A 22 9.65 8.41 8.04
N LEU A 23 9.81 8.52 6.71
CA LEU A 23 11.10 8.36 6.07
C LEU A 23 12.06 9.50 6.43
N ASP A 24 11.58 10.75 6.46
CA ASP A 24 12.38 11.93 6.83
C ASP A 24 12.85 11.85 8.28
N SER A 25 11.99 11.43 9.21
CA SER A 25 12.37 11.22 10.62
C SER A 25 13.35 10.07 10.84
N ALA A 26 13.46 9.15 9.87
CA ALA A 26 14.46 8.09 9.85
C ALA A 26 15.71 8.44 9.01
N GLU A 27 15.85 9.70 8.59
CA GLU A 27 16.96 10.20 7.74
C GLU A 27 17.08 9.47 6.38
N ARG A 28 15.99 8.85 5.91
CA ARG A 28 15.92 8.14 4.62
C ARG A 28 15.49 9.07 3.49
N TYR A 29 16.28 10.12 3.27
CA TYR A 29 15.89 11.22 2.39
C TYR A 29 15.82 10.84 0.91
N GLU A 30 16.63 9.89 0.44
CA GLU A 30 16.53 9.40 -0.94
C GLU A 30 15.19 8.72 -1.19
N ASP A 31 14.74 7.89 -0.25
CA ASP A 31 13.45 7.19 -0.34
C ASP A 31 12.28 8.17 -0.21
N SER A 32 12.37 9.15 0.70
CA SER A 32 11.31 10.15 0.87
C SER A 32 11.20 11.06 -0.37
N TYR A 33 12.32 11.40 -0.99
CA TYR A 33 12.35 12.15 -2.24
C TYR A 33 11.78 11.34 -3.41
N ALA A 34 12.19 10.08 -3.56
CA ALA A 34 11.65 9.20 -4.61
C ALA A 34 10.13 9.09 -4.50
N LEU A 35 9.61 8.79 -3.30
CA LEU A 35 8.17 8.72 -3.04
C LEU A 35 7.45 10.04 -3.33
N THR A 36 8.08 11.17 -3.02
CA THR A 36 7.53 12.50 -3.31
C THR A 36 7.42 12.73 -4.82
N GLN A 37 8.42 12.33 -5.60
CA GLN A 37 8.37 12.47 -7.07
C GLN A 37 7.31 11.56 -7.68
N GLU A 38 7.26 10.29 -7.29
CA GLU A 38 6.24 9.34 -7.74
C GLU A 38 4.82 9.84 -7.43
N PHE A 39 4.60 10.36 -6.22
CA PHE A 39 3.29 10.88 -5.82
C PHE A 39 2.90 12.15 -6.60
N ARG A 40 3.87 13.01 -6.92
CA ARG A 40 3.64 14.21 -7.73
C ARG A 40 3.28 13.84 -9.17
N GLU A 41 3.99 12.90 -9.77
CA GLU A 41 3.69 12.38 -11.10
C GLU A 41 2.29 11.76 -11.11
N TRP A 42 1.97 10.93 -10.11
CA TRP A 42 0.65 10.34 -9.95
C TRP A 42 -0.50 11.36 -9.91
N ILE A 43 -0.38 12.43 -9.11
CA ILE A 43 -1.38 13.51 -9.07
C ILE A 43 -1.50 14.21 -10.43
N THR A 44 -0.38 14.45 -11.10
CA THR A 44 -0.35 15.15 -12.39
C THR A 44 -1.04 14.29 -13.46
N CYS A 45 -0.68 13.01 -13.55
CA CYS A 45 -1.33 12.04 -14.43
C CYS A 45 -2.82 11.89 -14.13
N LEU A 46 -3.24 11.94 -12.86
CA LEU A 46 -4.65 11.92 -12.49
C LEU A 46 -5.44 13.14 -13.02
N GLY A 47 -4.80 14.30 -13.09
CA GLY A 47 -5.40 15.52 -13.65
C GLY A 47 -5.56 15.46 -15.17
N GLU A 48 -4.67 14.74 -15.85
CA GLU A 48 -4.68 14.58 -17.31
C GLU A 48 -5.54 13.40 -17.78
N HIS A 49 -5.51 12.30 -17.02
CA HIS A 49 -6.10 11.00 -17.35
C HIS A 49 -6.83 10.39 -16.15
N PRO A 50 -7.99 10.94 -15.74
CA PRO A 50 -8.74 10.45 -14.58
C PRO A 50 -9.22 8.99 -14.72
N GLU A 51 -9.33 8.48 -15.95
CA GLU A 51 -9.69 7.10 -16.27
C GLU A 51 -8.68 6.06 -15.77
N LEU A 52 -7.40 6.43 -15.61
CA LEU A 52 -6.33 5.52 -15.18
C LEU A 52 -6.23 5.36 -13.66
N LEU A 53 -7.09 6.06 -12.91
CA LEU A 53 -7.06 6.02 -11.44
C LEU A 53 -7.32 4.62 -10.88
N GLU A 54 -8.25 3.86 -11.47
CA GLU A 54 -8.58 2.51 -10.99
C GLU A 54 -7.39 1.55 -11.10
N ASP A 55 -6.58 1.68 -12.16
CA ASP A 55 -5.41 0.84 -12.40
C ASP A 55 -4.22 1.21 -11.50
N SER A 56 -4.16 2.46 -11.06
CA SER A 56 -3.07 2.99 -10.24
C SER A 56 -3.25 2.71 -8.74
N VAL A 57 -4.44 2.31 -8.30
CA VAL A 57 -4.73 2.07 -6.89
C VAL A 57 -4.51 0.60 -6.55
N LEU A 58 -3.72 0.32 -5.51
CA LEU A 58 -3.65 -1.00 -4.91
C LEU A 58 -5.01 -1.36 -4.30
N SER A 59 -5.73 -2.25 -4.98
CA SER A 59 -6.97 -2.80 -4.45
C SER A 59 -6.63 -3.68 -3.24
N VAL A 60 -6.94 -3.18 -2.03
CA VAL A 60 -6.93 -4.03 -0.85
C VAL A 60 -8.01 -5.06 -1.05
N GLN A 61 -7.63 -6.32 -1.29
CA GLN A 61 -8.60 -7.41 -1.27
C GLN A 61 -9.28 -7.37 0.10
N ARG A 62 -10.59 -7.04 0.12
CA ARG A 62 -11.39 -7.25 1.32
C ARG A 62 -11.34 -8.74 1.58
N SER A 63 -10.59 -9.14 2.60
CA SER A 63 -10.67 -10.51 3.10
C SER A 63 -12.12 -10.74 3.48
N GLN A 64 -12.85 -11.52 2.68
CA GLN A 64 -14.11 -12.07 3.12
C GLN A 64 -13.73 -13.03 4.24
N GLY A 65 -14.04 -12.64 5.48
CA GLY A 65 -13.71 -13.39 6.67
C GLY A 65 -14.14 -14.85 6.52
N LYS A 66 -13.19 -15.72 6.28
CA LYS A 66 -13.30 -17.15 6.52
C LYS A 66 -12.15 -17.51 7.44
N HIS A 67 -12.50 -17.68 8.71
CA HIS A 67 -11.68 -18.38 9.68
C HIS A 67 -11.39 -19.79 9.13
N HIS A 68 -10.32 -19.96 8.38
CA HIS A 68 -9.82 -21.30 8.08
C HIS A 68 -9.00 -21.74 9.29
N HIS A 69 -9.66 -22.58 10.10
CA HIS A 69 -9.10 -23.49 11.07
C HIS A 69 -7.84 -24.15 10.47
N LEU A 70 -6.66 -23.80 10.99
CA LEU A 70 -5.41 -24.48 10.71
C LEU A 70 -5.35 -25.72 11.60
N GLU A 71 -5.91 -26.82 11.11
CA GLU A 71 -5.53 -28.16 11.56
C GLU A 71 -4.22 -28.48 10.83
N LEU A 72 -3.09 -28.30 11.51
CA LEU A 72 -1.79 -28.75 11.02
C LEU A 72 -1.54 -30.12 11.65
N ASP A 73 -2.06 -31.15 10.99
CA ASP A 73 -1.70 -32.54 11.26
C ASP A 73 -0.39 -32.88 10.53
N GLU A 74 0.40 -33.69 11.26
CA GLU A 74 1.57 -34.50 10.91
C GLU A 74 2.37 -34.24 9.61
N ALA A 75 3.67 -33.97 9.81
CA ALA A 75 4.76 -34.91 9.47
C ALA A 75 6.03 -34.17 9.02
N THR A 76 6.95 -33.94 9.96
CA THR A 76 8.39 -33.97 9.64
C THR A 76 9.15 -34.60 10.79
N ASP A 77 9.41 -35.88 10.59
CA ASP A 77 10.58 -36.64 11.00
C ASP A 77 11.83 -35.76 11.24
N GLY A 78 12.47 -35.96 12.39
CA GLY A 78 13.63 -35.19 12.81
C GLY A 78 14.04 -35.51 14.24
N ALA A 79 14.35 -36.77 14.51
CA ALA A 79 15.02 -37.17 15.75
C ALA A 79 16.37 -36.46 15.86
N ILE A 80 16.56 -35.63 16.89
CA ILE A 80 17.87 -35.15 17.32
C ILE A 80 18.04 -35.58 18.78
N GLU A 81 18.90 -36.58 18.97
CA GLU A 81 19.52 -36.94 20.24
C GLU A 81 20.46 -35.81 20.69
N ILE A 82 20.27 -35.29 21.91
CA ILE A 82 21.33 -34.98 22.89
C ILE A 82 20.73 -35.15 24.29
#